data_AF-U2ZZ17-F1
#
_entry.id   AF-U2ZZ17-F1
#
_cell.length_a   1.000
_cell.length_b   1.000
_cell.length_c   1.000
_cell.angle_alpha   90.00
_cell.angle_beta   90.00
_cell.angle_gamma   90.00
#
_symmetry.space_group_name_H-M   'P 1'
#
loop_
_entity.id
_entity.type
_entity.pdbx_description
1 polymer ?
#
loop_
_entity_poly.entity_id
_entity_poly.type
_entity_poly.pdbx_seq_one_letter_code
_entity_poly.pdbx_strand_id
1 'polypeptide(L)'
;MPPLSDYKALWFTTPEEANMTLKLQPSLLCISAILTLGLAGCGGNDTAADGTSEAAAGATPATSAAATQGASTPSAAPTLAQGPDVCFRAIAKHLGADTKVAEITSFFSAGSKIDSNDSKPEGEMTTCTVEYQNPDDPRKLLSTRLDIATGTFAPPSPVEITVMGNAADFRLEDHLIPLSQLNPAALTGVMDAQKADLGAIYSSYAWTGVRLSSPDSFNNKHTLRLDLTGRLAANDIKENGYASVTTDGKTITTNHLKP
;
A
#
# COMPACT_ATOMS: atom_id res chain seq x y z
N MET A 1 -37.29 -32.81 11.75
CA MET A 1 -35.95 -32.30 11.42
C MET A 1 -35.03 -33.46 11.10
N PRO A 2 -34.82 -33.76 9.81
CA PRO A 2 -33.57 -34.28 9.27
C PRO A 2 -32.94 -33.28 8.26
N PRO A 3 -31.68 -33.46 7.85
CA PRO A 3 -30.93 -32.48 7.08
C PRO A 3 -31.10 -32.63 5.56
N LEU A 4 -30.86 -31.55 4.82
CA LEU A 4 -30.60 -31.59 3.38
C LEU A 4 -29.37 -30.74 3.06
N SER A 5 -28.27 -31.43 2.74
CA SER A 5 -27.23 -30.90 1.87
C SER A 5 -27.81 -30.73 0.46
N ASP A 6 -27.52 -29.62 -0.20
CA ASP A 6 -27.35 -29.56 -1.67
C ASP A 6 -26.86 -28.17 -2.09
N TYR A 7 -25.54 -27.98 -2.09
CA TYR A 7 -24.92 -26.83 -2.76
C TYR A 7 -24.85 -27.12 -4.26
N LYS A 8 -25.79 -26.52 -5.03
CA LYS A 8 -25.75 -26.56 -6.50
C LYS A 8 -24.62 -25.68 -7.02
N ALA A 9 -23.52 -26.31 -7.43
CA ALA A 9 -22.58 -25.69 -8.36
C ALA A 9 -23.26 -25.49 -9.72
N LEU A 10 -23.10 -24.31 -10.33
CA LEU A 10 -23.54 -24.05 -11.70
C LEU A 10 -22.43 -23.33 -12.50
N TRP A 11 -21.67 -24.17 -13.22
CA TRP A 11 -21.10 -23.97 -14.56
C TRP A 11 -20.38 -22.66 -14.92
N PHE A 12 -19.07 -22.78 -15.12
CA PHE A 12 -18.36 -22.03 -16.17
C PHE A 12 -18.70 -22.63 -17.55
N THR A 13 -18.94 -21.78 -18.54
CA THR A 13 -18.94 -22.14 -19.96
C THR A 13 -17.61 -21.79 -20.60
N THR A 14 -16.90 -22.78 -21.15
CA THR A 14 -15.74 -22.59 -22.04
C THR A 14 -16.18 -22.24 -23.46
N PRO A 15 -15.37 -21.45 -24.17
CA PRO A 15 -14.91 -21.81 -25.51
C PRO A 15 -13.38 -21.75 -25.55
N GLU A 16 -12.67 -22.82 -25.94
CA GLU A 16 -12.50 -23.39 -27.29
C GLU A 16 -11.08 -23.04 -27.79
N GLU A 17 -10.35 -24.05 -28.27
CA GLU A 17 -8.93 -23.95 -28.58
C GLU A 17 -8.66 -23.17 -29.88
N ALA A 18 -7.92 -22.06 -29.79
CA ALA A 18 -7.34 -21.41 -30.95
C ALA A 18 -5.82 -21.69 -31.02
N ASN A 19 -5.46 -22.77 -31.73
CA ASN A 19 -4.07 -23.05 -32.10
C ASN A 19 -3.51 -21.91 -32.99
N MET A 20 -2.62 -21.08 -32.45
CA MET A 20 -1.80 -20.15 -33.24
C MET A 20 -0.30 -20.37 -33.00
N THR A 21 0.28 -21.19 -33.86
CA THR A 21 1.71 -21.41 -33.99
C THR A 21 2.40 -20.14 -34.53
N LEU A 22 2.84 -19.24 -33.64
CA LEU A 22 3.68 -18.12 -34.04
C LEU A 22 5.16 -18.54 -34.18
N LYS A 23 5.74 -18.26 -35.34
CA LYS A 23 7.12 -18.65 -35.69
C LYS A 23 8.14 -17.78 -34.95
N LEU A 24 9.14 -18.41 -34.32
CA LEU A 24 10.37 -17.73 -33.95
C LEU A 24 11.13 -17.29 -35.22
N GLN A 25 11.61 -16.05 -35.24
CA GLN A 25 12.82 -15.69 -35.96
C GLN A 25 13.74 -14.83 -35.06
N PRO A 26 15.06 -15.05 -35.06
CA PRO A 26 15.99 -14.34 -34.19
C PRO A 26 16.55 -13.09 -34.87
N SER A 27 16.66 -11.99 -34.10
CA SER A 27 17.43 -10.81 -34.48
C SER A 27 18.42 -10.47 -33.38
N LEU A 28 19.67 -10.94 -33.54
CA LEU A 28 20.81 -10.29 -32.88
C LEU A 28 20.96 -8.88 -33.46
N LEU A 29 21.32 -7.88 -32.64
CA LEU A 29 22.30 -6.85 -33.04
C LEU A 29 22.80 -6.01 -31.83
N CYS A 30 24.13 -6.04 -31.69
CA CYS A 30 25.05 -5.06 -31.09
C CYS A 30 24.89 -4.49 -29.66
N ILE A 31 25.93 -4.80 -28.89
CA ILE A 31 26.48 -4.09 -27.73
C ILE A 31 26.95 -2.67 -28.12
N SER A 32 26.79 -1.68 -27.23
CA SER A 32 27.81 -0.64 -26.97
C SER A 32 27.51 0.10 -25.67
N ALA A 33 28.50 0.14 -24.78
CA ALA A 33 28.48 0.95 -23.56
C ALA A 33 29.28 2.24 -23.79
N ILE A 34 28.86 3.35 -23.17
CA ILE A 34 29.68 4.56 -23.04
C ILE A 34 29.65 4.99 -21.57
N LEU A 35 30.83 4.95 -20.95
CA LEU A 35 31.14 5.58 -19.67
C LEU A 35 31.58 7.02 -19.91
N THR A 36 31.14 7.97 -19.09
CA THR A 36 31.85 9.23 -18.89
C THR A 36 31.80 9.64 -17.41
N LEU A 37 32.99 9.75 -16.80
CA LEU A 37 33.19 10.37 -15.49
C LEU A 37 33.61 11.85 -15.66
N GLY A 38 33.34 12.66 -14.64
CA GLY A 38 34.07 13.92 -14.38
C GLY A 38 33.18 15.03 -13.82
N LEU A 39 33.66 15.92 -12.94
CA LEU A 39 34.81 15.86 -12.02
C LEU A 39 34.57 16.93 -10.90
N ALA A 40 35.42 16.97 -9.87
CA ALA A 40 35.19 17.75 -8.65
C ALA A 40 35.46 19.27 -8.72
N GLY A 41 34.88 20.00 -7.75
CA GLY A 41 35.31 21.32 -7.25
C GLY A 41 34.55 21.60 -5.94
N CYS A 42 35.09 21.84 -4.73
CA CYS A 42 36.39 22.23 -4.15
C CYS A 42 36.35 23.66 -3.53
N GLY A 43 36.84 23.80 -2.29
CA GLY A 43 36.97 25.06 -1.54
C GLY A 43 35.84 25.28 -0.50
N GLY A 44 36.13 25.59 0.77
CA GLY A 44 37.42 25.71 1.45
C GLY A 44 37.26 25.80 2.97
N ASN A 45 38.33 25.49 3.71
CA ASN A 45 38.43 25.57 5.18
C ASN A 45 38.75 27.02 5.65
N ASP A 46 38.92 27.17 6.98
CA ASP A 46 39.62 28.24 7.74
C ASP A 46 38.68 29.14 8.58
N THR A 47 38.91 29.45 9.87
CA THR A 47 39.95 29.05 10.86
C THR A 47 39.34 29.08 12.29
N ALA A 48 40.05 28.52 13.29
CA ALA A 48 39.83 28.70 14.74
C ALA A 48 39.96 30.19 15.20
N ALA A 49 39.83 30.63 16.45
CA ALA A 49 39.61 30.02 17.78
C ALA A 49 38.72 31.03 18.59
N ASP A 50 38.62 31.15 19.93
CA ASP A 50 39.23 30.52 21.13
C ASP A 50 38.31 30.85 22.35
N GLY A 51 38.78 30.67 23.60
CA GLY A 51 38.47 31.65 24.66
C GLY A 51 37.46 31.29 25.76
N THR A 52 37.73 30.17 26.45
CA THR A 52 37.73 30.00 27.93
C THR A 52 36.75 30.73 28.89
N SER A 53 36.37 29.95 29.93
CA SER A 53 35.95 30.36 31.29
C SER A 53 34.52 30.87 31.52
N GLU A 54 33.82 30.62 32.63
CA GLU A 54 33.75 29.60 33.71
C GLU A 54 32.98 30.28 34.87
N ALA A 55 32.03 29.57 35.51
CA ALA A 55 31.37 29.91 36.79
C ALA A 55 30.51 31.22 36.86
N ALA A 56 29.43 31.31 37.67
CA ALA A 56 28.62 30.31 38.37
C ALA A 56 27.30 30.94 38.88
N ALA A 57 26.37 30.07 39.32
CA ALA A 57 25.34 30.28 40.34
C ALA A 57 24.25 31.37 40.16
N GLY A 58 22.99 30.92 40.08
CA GLY A 58 21.79 31.75 40.23
C GLY A 58 20.54 30.88 40.29
N ALA A 59 20.10 30.49 41.49
CA ALA A 59 19.00 29.54 41.68
C ALA A 59 17.62 30.22 41.64
N THR A 60 16.70 29.61 40.88
CA THR A 60 15.22 29.44 41.08
C THR A 60 14.37 30.54 41.77
N PRO A 61 13.13 30.80 41.30
CA PRO A 61 12.07 29.79 41.43
C PRO A 61 11.25 29.52 40.15
N ALA A 62 10.60 28.35 40.17
CA ALA A 62 9.73 27.88 39.10
C ALA A 62 8.39 28.65 39.07
N THR A 63 8.02 29.13 37.89
CA THR A 63 6.63 29.43 37.56
C THR A 63 6.09 28.28 36.74
N SER A 64 5.10 27.56 37.28
CA SER A 64 4.40 26.50 36.56
C SER A 64 3.58 27.09 35.42
N ALA A 65 4.20 27.25 34.25
CA ALA A 65 3.48 27.46 33.01
C ALA A 65 2.64 26.20 32.75
N ALA A 66 1.33 26.30 32.95
CA ALA A 66 0.42 25.28 32.49
C ALA A 66 0.67 25.06 31.00
N ALA A 67 1.02 23.83 30.62
CA ALA A 67 1.17 23.47 29.22
C ALA A 67 -0.22 23.54 28.58
N THR A 68 -0.57 24.70 28.01
CA THR A 68 -1.65 24.83 27.05
C THR A 68 -1.41 23.77 26.00
N GLN A 69 -2.27 22.75 25.96
CA GLN A 69 -2.21 21.74 24.91
C GLN A 69 -2.32 22.49 23.59
N GLY A 70 -1.22 22.54 22.85
CA GLY A 70 -1.18 23.20 21.55
C GLY A 70 -2.24 22.52 20.69
N ALA A 71 -3.25 23.28 20.26
CA ALA A 71 -4.24 22.77 19.33
C ALA A 71 -3.47 22.28 18.10
N SER A 72 -3.39 20.97 17.93
CA SER A 72 -2.66 20.36 16.82
C SER A 72 -3.30 20.84 15.54
N THR A 73 -2.59 21.68 14.77
CA THR A 73 -3.04 22.11 13.45
C THR A 73 -3.39 20.85 12.65
N PRO A 74 -4.59 20.75 12.06
CA PRO A 74 -4.98 19.57 11.29
C PRO A 74 -3.91 19.25 10.25
N SER A 75 -3.38 18.03 10.30
CA SER A 75 -2.46 17.58 9.27
C SER A 75 -3.26 17.43 7.98
N ALA A 76 -2.72 17.91 6.86
CA ALA A 76 -3.34 17.64 5.57
C ALA A 76 -3.40 16.11 5.37
N ALA A 77 -4.58 15.60 5.04
CA ALA A 77 -4.78 14.17 4.79
C ALA A 77 -3.83 13.71 3.67
N PRO A 78 -3.09 12.59 3.85
CA PRO A 78 -2.23 12.07 2.80
C PRO A 78 -3.04 11.73 1.54
N THR A 79 -2.42 11.83 0.36
CA THR A 79 -3.12 11.64 -0.91
C THR A 79 -2.37 10.71 -1.85
N LEU A 80 -3.09 10.08 -2.77
CA LEU A 80 -2.50 9.19 -3.78
C LEU A 80 -1.50 9.90 -4.70
N ALA A 81 -1.63 11.23 -4.87
CA ALA A 81 -0.67 12.06 -5.59
C ALA A 81 0.72 12.11 -4.91
N GLN A 82 0.83 11.75 -3.64
CA GLN A 82 2.10 11.56 -2.94
C GLN A 82 2.74 10.18 -3.21
N GLY A 83 2.09 9.33 -4.00
CA GLY A 83 2.50 7.97 -4.37
C GLY A 83 1.59 6.90 -3.78
N PRO A 84 1.38 5.77 -4.48
CA PRO A 84 0.57 4.62 -4.01
C PRO A 84 1.09 3.99 -2.71
N ASP A 85 2.36 4.21 -2.39
CA ASP A 85 3.05 3.74 -1.19
C ASP A 85 2.91 4.67 0.02
N VAL A 86 2.14 5.76 -0.04
CA VAL A 86 2.09 6.77 1.04
C VAL A 86 1.74 6.19 2.41
N CYS A 87 0.77 5.27 2.49
CA CYS A 87 0.43 4.54 3.72
C CYS A 87 1.57 3.59 4.16
N PHE A 88 2.17 2.86 3.20
CA PHE A 88 3.27 1.93 3.48
C PHE A 88 4.50 2.64 4.05
N ARG A 89 4.85 3.82 3.54
CA ARG A 89 5.92 4.67 4.09
C ARG A 89 5.60 5.15 5.50
N ALA A 90 4.35 5.53 5.78
CA ALA A 90 3.92 5.92 7.12
C ALA A 90 4.03 4.75 8.12
N ILE A 91 3.60 3.55 7.71
CA ILE A 91 3.73 2.31 8.49
C ILE A 91 5.20 1.96 8.74
N ALA A 92 6.05 1.96 7.70
CA ALA A 92 7.47 1.66 7.82
C ALA A 92 8.22 2.66 8.72
N LYS A 93 7.81 3.94 8.73
CA LYS A 93 8.31 4.95 9.67
C LYS A 93 7.86 4.69 11.12
N HIS A 94 6.66 4.14 11.32
CA HIS A 94 6.11 3.87 12.65
C HIS A 94 6.63 2.57 13.27
N LEU A 95 6.67 1.48 12.48
CA LEU A 95 7.00 0.12 12.94
C LEU A 95 8.42 -0.34 12.57
N GLY A 96 9.15 0.41 11.74
CA GLY A 96 10.44 0.00 11.19
C GLY A 96 10.32 -0.87 9.92
N ALA A 97 11.34 -0.79 9.06
CA ALA A 97 11.31 -1.38 7.72
C ALA A 97 11.35 -2.92 7.69
N ASP A 98 11.84 -3.60 8.72
CA ASP A 98 11.91 -5.07 8.75
C ASP A 98 10.77 -5.72 9.56
N THR A 99 9.80 -4.92 10.00
CA THR A 99 8.59 -5.45 10.65
C THR A 99 7.81 -6.32 9.67
N LYS A 100 7.48 -7.53 10.13
CA LYS A 100 6.71 -8.50 9.38
C LYS A 100 5.22 -8.15 9.43
N VAL A 101 4.64 -7.93 8.26
CA VAL A 101 3.23 -7.57 8.08
C VAL A 101 2.47 -8.71 7.39
N ALA A 102 1.19 -8.85 7.73
CA ALA A 102 0.28 -9.81 7.11
C ALA A 102 -0.61 -9.11 6.07
N GLU A 103 -1.31 -8.05 6.48
CA GLU A 103 -2.13 -7.21 5.61
C GLU A 103 -1.80 -5.72 5.84
N ILE A 104 -1.85 -4.95 4.75
CA ILE A 104 -1.90 -3.48 4.79
C ILE A 104 -3.08 -3.06 3.93
N THR A 105 -3.94 -2.18 4.44
CA THR A 105 -5.05 -1.64 3.66
C THR A 105 -4.98 -0.12 3.64
N SER A 106 -4.72 0.43 2.45
CA SER A 106 -4.85 1.85 2.16
C SER A 106 -6.01 2.05 1.20
N PHE A 107 -6.97 2.91 1.57
CA PHE A 107 -8.08 3.32 0.71
C PHE A 107 -8.07 4.82 0.51
N PHE A 108 -8.51 5.23 -0.67
CA PHE A 108 -8.58 6.62 -1.15
C PHE A 108 -9.99 6.91 -1.65
N SER A 109 -10.41 8.16 -1.51
CA SER A 109 -11.69 8.67 -1.99
C SER A 109 -11.78 8.55 -3.51
N ALA A 110 -12.94 8.13 -4.01
CA ALA A 110 -13.27 8.16 -5.44
C ALA A 110 -13.72 9.56 -5.89
N GLY A 111 -14.13 10.40 -4.93
CA GLY A 111 -14.66 11.72 -5.17
C GLY A 111 -16.12 11.72 -5.68
N SER A 112 -16.81 12.82 -5.42
CA SER A 112 -18.25 12.99 -5.67
C SER A 112 -18.69 12.81 -7.13
N LYS A 113 -17.76 12.91 -8.09
CA LYS A 113 -18.01 12.65 -9.52
C LYS A 113 -18.29 11.17 -9.80
N ILE A 114 -17.60 10.27 -9.09
CA ILE A 114 -17.71 8.83 -9.30
C ILE A 114 -18.73 8.25 -8.31
N ASP A 115 -18.63 8.60 -7.03
CA ASP A 115 -19.64 8.23 -6.02
C ASP A 115 -20.25 9.48 -5.39
N SER A 116 -21.51 9.76 -5.68
CA SER A 116 -22.22 10.95 -5.17
C SER A 116 -22.36 11.00 -3.64
N ASN A 117 -22.08 9.90 -2.94
CA ASN A 117 -22.08 9.84 -1.48
C ASN A 117 -20.70 10.15 -0.88
N ASP A 118 -19.65 10.23 -1.71
CA ASP A 118 -18.29 10.55 -1.27
C ASP A 118 -18.14 12.08 -1.11
N SER A 119 -17.93 12.51 0.13
CA SER A 119 -17.76 13.91 0.50
C SER A 119 -16.32 14.41 0.42
N LYS A 120 -15.37 13.52 0.11
CA LYS A 120 -13.94 13.83 0.09
C LYS A 120 -13.42 14.15 -1.31
N PRO A 121 -12.27 14.84 -1.43
CA PRO A 121 -11.57 14.99 -2.69
C PRO A 121 -11.07 13.65 -3.21
N GLU A 122 -11.21 13.43 -4.52
CA GLU A 122 -10.63 12.27 -5.22
C GLU A 122 -9.14 12.09 -4.86
N GLY A 123 -8.76 10.86 -4.50
CA GLY A 123 -7.39 10.54 -4.10
C GLY A 123 -7.01 10.93 -2.67
N GLU A 124 -7.90 11.52 -1.87
CA GLU A 124 -7.66 11.72 -0.42
C GLU A 124 -7.73 10.38 0.33
N MET A 125 -6.73 10.07 1.15
CA MET A 125 -6.69 8.82 1.91
C MET A 125 -7.79 8.77 2.97
N THR A 126 -8.60 7.72 2.96
CA THR A 126 -9.71 7.50 3.91
C THR A 126 -9.36 6.48 4.98
N THR A 127 -8.48 5.54 4.65
CA THR A 127 -8.03 4.46 5.54
C THR A 127 -6.55 4.16 5.29
N CYS A 128 -5.82 3.90 6.38
CA CYS A 128 -4.50 3.29 6.37
C CYS A 128 -4.39 2.42 7.63
N THR A 129 -4.41 1.10 7.44
CA THR A 129 -4.32 0.09 8.51
C THR A 129 -3.23 -0.92 8.19
N VAL A 130 -2.68 -1.54 9.23
CA VAL A 130 -1.69 -2.60 9.13
C VAL A 130 -1.96 -3.68 10.17
N GLU A 131 -1.85 -4.94 9.76
CA GLU A 131 -1.74 -6.10 10.63
C GLU A 131 -0.31 -6.64 10.58
N TYR A 132 0.31 -6.83 11.75
CA TYR A 132 1.73 -7.12 11.88
C TYR A 132 2.02 -8.08 13.02
N GLN A 133 3.15 -8.80 12.92
CA GLN A 133 3.58 -9.74 13.96
C GLN A 133 3.83 -9.00 15.28
N ASN A 134 3.25 -9.51 16.36
CA ASN A 134 3.51 -8.98 17.70
C ASN A 134 4.99 -9.25 18.08
N PRO A 135 5.80 -8.22 18.40
CA PRO A 135 7.21 -8.41 18.76
C PRO A 135 7.38 -9.19 20.07
N ASP A 136 6.41 -9.14 20.99
CA ASP A 136 6.45 -9.82 22.28
C ASP A 136 5.96 -11.28 22.22
N ASP A 137 5.16 -11.63 21.21
CA ASP A 137 4.66 -12.99 20.98
C ASP A 137 4.53 -13.29 19.48
N PRO A 138 5.52 -13.96 18.85
CA PRO A 138 5.54 -14.18 17.41
C PRO A 138 4.40 -15.06 16.89
N ARG A 139 3.57 -15.65 17.76
CA ARG A 139 2.36 -16.42 17.38
C ARG A 139 1.11 -15.55 17.25
N LYS A 140 1.20 -14.25 17.53
CA LYS A 140 0.08 -13.31 17.52
C LYS A 140 0.28 -12.18 16.51
N LEU A 141 -0.84 -11.64 16.04
CA LEU A 141 -0.91 -10.42 15.26
C LEU A 141 -1.43 -9.26 16.12
N LEU A 142 -0.95 -8.06 15.81
CA LEU A 142 -1.48 -6.78 16.25
C LEU A 142 -2.00 -6.01 15.02
N SER A 143 -3.01 -5.19 15.21
CA SER A 143 -3.49 -4.23 14.22
C SER A 143 -3.34 -2.80 14.75
N THR A 144 -2.99 -1.87 13.88
CA THR A 144 -3.14 -0.42 14.15
C THR A 144 -3.64 0.32 12.92
N ARG A 145 -4.26 1.48 13.18
CA ARG A 145 -4.81 2.40 12.19
C ARG A 145 -4.16 3.77 12.34
N LEU A 146 -3.81 4.37 11.21
CA LEU A 146 -3.48 5.80 11.14
C LEU A 146 -4.77 6.62 11.25
N ASP A 147 -4.85 7.49 12.25
CA ASP A 147 -5.81 8.58 12.24
C ASP A 147 -5.39 9.60 11.15
N ILE A 148 -6.26 9.80 10.18
CA ILE A 148 -5.98 10.63 8.99
C ILE A 148 -5.95 12.13 9.35
N ALA A 149 -6.72 12.57 10.36
CA ALA A 149 -6.84 13.98 10.73
C ALA A 149 -5.66 14.43 11.60
N THR A 150 -5.16 13.55 12.48
CA THR A 150 -4.00 13.86 13.35
C THR A 150 -2.66 13.41 12.75
N GLY A 151 -2.67 12.45 11.82
CA GLY A 151 -1.46 11.81 11.30
C GLY A 151 -0.77 10.86 12.30
N THR A 152 -1.46 10.44 13.36
CA THR A 152 -0.91 9.55 14.40
C THR A 152 -1.51 8.15 14.33
N PHE A 153 -0.69 7.11 14.52
CA PHE A 153 -1.20 5.75 14.70
C PHE A 153 -1.86 5.57 16.06
N ALA A 154 -2.98 4.86 16.09
CA ALA A 154 -3.66 4.47 17.31
C ALA A 154 -2.86 3.42 18.12
N PRO A 155 -3.10 3.27 19.43
CA PRO A 155 -2.58 2.14 20.20
C PRO A 155 -2.98 0.81 19.53
N PRO A 156 -2.06 -0.18 19.43
CA PRO A 156 -2.34 -1.42 18.73
C PRO A 156 -3.31 -2.31 19.50
N SER A 157 -4.15 -3.04 18.77
CA SER A 157 -5.09 -4.02 19.31
C SER A 157 -4.75 -5.44 18.83
N PRO A 158 -4.98 -6.50 19.65
CA PRO A 158 -4.82 -7.89 19.19
C PRO A 158 -5.75 -8.21 18.01
N VAL A 159 -5.27 -9.03 17.09
CA VAL A 159 -6.08 -9.61 15.99
C VAL A 159 -6.39 -11.08 16.32
N GLU A 160 -7.65 -11.46 16.15
CA GLU A 160 -8.08 -12.86 16.27
C GLU A 160 -7.84 -13.61 14.97
N ILE A 161 -6.99 -14.64 15.00
CA ILE A 161 -6.67 -15.46 13.83
C ILE A 161 -7.68 -16.61 13.74
N THR A 162 -8.60 -16.52 12.78
CA THR A 162 -9.52 -17.62 12.45
C THR A 162 -8.94 -18.50 11.35
N VAL A 163 -8.64 -19.77 11.65
CA VAL A 163 -8.15 -20.74 10.66
C VAL A 163 -9.32 -21.60 10.17
N MET A 164 -9.53 -21.63 8.85
CA MET A 164 -10.42 -22.61 8.22
C MET A 164 -9.63 -23.86 7.81
N GLY A 165 -10.09 -25.03 8.24
CA GLY A 165 -9.42 -26.31 8.01
C GLY A 165 -8.66 -26.82 9.24
N ASN A 166 -7.51 -27.49 9.02
CA ASN A 166 -6.72 -28.05 10.11
C ASN A 166 -5.82 -27.00 10.76
N ALA A 167 -6.18 -26.54 11.97
CA ALA A 167 -5.39 -25.57 12.73
C ALA A 167 -3.96 -26.05 13.09
N ALA A 168 -3.68 -27.36 13.08
CA ALA A 168 -2.33 -27.88 13.34
C ALA A 168 -1.33 -27.58 12.21
N ASP A 169 -1.82 -27.38 10.98
CA ASP A 169 -1.02 -27.11 9.80
C ASP A 169 -0.77 -25.60 9.59
N PHE A 170 -1.51 -24.74 10.28
CA PHE A 170 -1.38 -23.28 10.17
C PHE A 170 -0.04 -22.77 10.73
N ARG A 171 0.63 -21.92 9.97
CA ARG A 171 1.91 -21.29 10.31
C ARG A 171 1.79 -19.81 10.02
N LEU A 172 1.77 -18.97 11.06
CA LEU A 172 1.60 -17.52 10.90
C LEU A 172 2.76 -16.92 10.07
N GLU A 173 3.95 -17.47 10.20
CA GLU A 173 5.15 -17.12 9.45
C GLU A 173 4.99 -17.21 7.92
N ASP A 174 4.14 -18.10 7.41
CA ASP A 174 3.88 -18.24 5.97
C ASP A 174 2.96 -17.12 5.43
N HIS A 175 2.22 -16.46 6.32
CA HIS A 175 1.34 -15.32 6.00
C HIS A 175 2.00 -13.96 6.31
N LEU A 176 3.31 -13.93 6.55
CA LEU A 176 4.06 -12.74 6.96
C LEU A 176 5.17 -12.37 5.96
N ILE A 177 5.28 -11.09 5.62
CA ILE A 177 6.35 -10.54 4.78
C ILE A 177 6.99 -9.31 5.44
N PRO A 178 8.33 -9.16 5.45
CA PRO A 178 8.96 -7.91 5.90
C PRO A 178 8.58 -6.74 5.01
N LEU A 179 8.26 -5.59 5.59
CA LEU A 179 7.96 -4.34 4.86
C LEU A 179 9.06 -3.98 3.83
N SER A 180 10.33 -4.27 4.14
CA SER A 180 11.50 -4.03 3.30
C SER A 180 11.54 -4.87 2.01
N GLN A 181 10.71 -5.90 1.89
CA GLN A 181 10.54 -6.71 0.67
C GLN A 181 9.39 -6.22 -0.22
N LEU A 182 8.67 -5.17 0.19
CA LEU A 182 7.57 -4.57 -0.57
C LEU A 182 8.06 -3.34 -1.34
N ASN A 183 7.64 -3.20 -2.60
CA ASN A 183 7.90 -2.02 -3.41
C ASN A 183 6.60 -1.45 -4.03
N PRO A 184 5.64 -1.00 -3.20
CA PRO A 184 4.40 -0.41 -3.67
C PRO A 184 4.59 0.88 -4.49
N ALA A 185 5.72 1.58 -4.36
CA ALA A 185 6.01 2.77 -5.16
C ALA A 185 6.03 2.48 -6.68
N ALA A 186 6.48 1.28 -7.08
CA ALA A 186 6.51 0.85 -8.48
C ALA A 186 5.12 0.63 -9.09
N LEU A 187 4.06 0.51 -8.27
CA LEU A 187 2.68 0.39 -8.76
C LEU A 187 2.28 1.58 -9.63
N THR A 188 2.91 2.75 -9.48
CA THR A 188 2.74 3.91 -10.35
C THR A 188 2.87 3.54 -11.83
N GLY A 189 3.88 2.72 -12.19
CA GLY A 189 4.07 2.26 -13.57
C GLY A 189 2.98 1.31 -14.07
N VAL A 190 2.43 0.47 -13.17
CA VAL A 190 1.28 -0.39 -13.47
C VAL A 190 0.01 0.45 -13.67
N MET A 191 -0.24 1.40 -12.76
CA MET A 191 -1.37 2.34 -12.83
C MET A 191 -1.33 3.16 -14.13
N ASP A 192 -0.16 3.68 -14.50
CA ASP A 192 0.06 4.42 -15.75
C ASP A 192 -0.19 3.55 -16.99
N ALA A 193 0.32 2.32 -17.01
CA ALA A 193 0.17 1.40 -18.13
C ALA A 193 -1.31 1.02 -18.41
N GLN A 194 -2.19 1.05 -17.42
CA GLN A 194 -3.62 0.77 -17.61
C GLN A 194 -4.45 1.98 -18.07
N LYS A 195 -3.90 3.21 -18.05
CA LYS A 195 -4.70 4.45 -18.24
C LYS A 195 -5.50 4.51 -19.54
N ALA A 196 -4.89 4.09 -20.65
CA ALA A 196 -5.52 4.15 -21.98
C ALA A 196 -6.70 3.16 -22.09
N ASP A 197 -6.47 1.92 -21.66
CA ASP A 197 -7.49 0.86 -21.64
C ASP A 197 -8.68 1.22 -20.74
N LEU A 198 -8.41 1.77 -19.55
CA LEU A 198 -9.45 2.21 -18.62
C LEU A 198 -10.24 3.39 -19.19
N GLY A 199 -9.57 4.34 -19.83
CA GLY A 199 -10.22 5.48 -20.50
C GLY A 199 -11.10 5.12 -21.70
N ALA A 200 -10.97 3.90 -22.25
CA ALA A 200 -11.87 3.38 -23.28
C ALA A 200 -13.15 2.74 -22.72
N ILE A 201 -13.16 2.38 -21.43
CA ILE A 201 -14.25 1.65 -20.76
C ILE A 201 -15.05 2.56 -19.82
N TYR A 202 -14.36 3.44 -19.10
CA TYR A 202 -14.92 4.30 -18.07
C TYR A 202 -15.00 5.76 -18.55
N SER A 203 -16.14 6.43 -18.32
CA SER A 203 -16.29 7.88 -18.52
C SER A 203 -15.49 8.67 -17.49
N SER A 204 -15.34 8.11 -16.30
CA SER A 204 -14.47 8.59 -15.21
C SER A 204 -14.10 7.40 -14.32
N TYR A 205 -12.87 7.39 -13.80
CA TYR A 205 -12.40 6.37 -12.85
C TYR A 205 -11.35 6.98 -11.92
N ALA A 206 -11.25 6.40 -10.73
CA ALA A 206 -10.24 6.72 -9.74
C ALA A 206 -9.66 5.43 -9.16
N TRP A 207 -8.38 5.47 -8.80
CA TRP A 207 -7.73 4.44 -8.00
C TRP A 207 -8.13 4.65 -6.55
N THR A 208 -8.85 3.68 -5.97
CA THR A 208 -9.50 3.79 -4.66
C THR A 208 -8.83 2.95 -3.58
N GLY A 209 -7.86 2.09 -3.92
CA GLY A 209 -7.12 1.32 -2.93
C GLY A 209 -5.75 0.84 -3.38
N VAL A 210 -4.86 0.73 -2.40
CA VAL A 210 -3.56 0.05 -2.50
C VAL A 210 -3.42 -0.82 -1.25
N ARG A 211 -3.40 -2.14 -1.43
CA ARG A 211 -3.43 -3.10 -0.33
C ARG A 211 -2.30 -4.11 -0.46
N LEU A 212 -1.81 -4.64 0.65
CA LEU A 212 -1.07 -5.89 0.71
C LEU A 212 -2.06 -6.96 1.17
N SER A 213 -2.24 -8.01 0.36
CA SER A 213 -2.98 -9.21 0.76
C SER A 213 -1.99 -10.33 1.08
N SER A 214 -2.24 -11.03 2.19
CA SER A 214 -1.55 -12.26 2.57
C SER A 214 -1.93 -13.43 1.66
N PRO A 215 -1.15 -14.53 1.66
CA PRO A 215 -1.56 -15.80 1.07
C PRO A 215 -2.89 -16.31 1.63
N ASP A 216 -3.75 -16.81 0.74
CA ASP A 216 -5.07 -17.38 1.05
C ASP A 216 -5.31 -18.69 0.27
N SER A 217 -6.55 -19.21 0.30
CA SER A 217 -6.92 -20.46 -0.38
C SER A 217 -6.90 -20.40 -1.92
N PHE A 218 -6.83 -19.21 -2.51
CA PHE A 218 -6.83 -18.97 -3.96
C PHE A 218 -5.48 -18.49 -4.48
N ASN A 219 -4.65 -17.89 -3.62
CA ASN A 219 -3.33 -17.39 -3.96
C ASN A 219 -2.33 -17.69 -2.83
N ASN A 220 -1.31 -18.52 -3.11
CA ASN A 220 -0.29 -18.91 -2.14
C ASN A 220 0.87 -17.89 -1.97
N LYS A 221 0.69 -16.63 -2.38
CA LYS A 221 1.70 -15.57 -2.33
C LYS A 221 1.12 -14.25 -1.87
N HIS A 222 1.92 -13.48 -1.13
CA HIS A 222 1.65 -12.06 -0.93
C HIS A 222 1.51 -11.33 -2.27
N THR A 223 0.52 -10.45 -2.38
CA THR A 223 0.32 -9.58 -3.55
C THR A 223 -0.04 -8.17 -3.13
N LEU A 224 0.43 -7.19 -3.90
CA LEU A 224 -0.07 -5.83 -3.84
C LEU A 224 -1.33 -5.73 -4.71
N ARG A 225 -2.46 -5.33 -4.13
CA ARG A 225 -3.73 -5.15 -4.84
C ARG A 225 -3.98 -3.67 -5.09
N LEU A 226 -4.26 -3.33 -6.34
CA LEU A 226 -4.81 -2.04 -6.76
C LEU A 226 -6.32 -2.17 -6.87
N ASP A 227 -7.07 -1.31 -6.17
CA ASP A 227 -8.53 -1.20 -6.31
C ASP A 227 -8.90 0.07 -7.10
N LEU A 228 -9.95 -0.04 -7.91
CA LEU A 228 -10.46 0.99 -8.80
C LEU A 228 -11.98 1.11 -8.65
N THR A 229 -12.50 2.33 -8.70
CA THR A 229 -13.94 2.60 -8.87
C THR A 229 -14.11 3.57 -10.03
N GLY A 230 -15.10 3.34 -10.89
CA GLY A 230 -15.40 4.21 -12.01
C GLY A 230 -16.85 4.15 -12.46
N ARG A 231 -17.21 5.00 -13.42
CA ARG A 231 -18.50 4.99 -14.12
C ARG A 231 -18.31 4.48 -15.54
N LEU A 232 -19.07 3.47 -15.95
CA LEU A 232 -18.95 2.89 -17.29
C LEU A 232 -19.41 3.87 -18.37
N ALA A 233 -18.63 4.06 -19.43
CA ALA A 233 -18.94 4.99 -20.52
C ALA A 233 -20.23 4.63 -21.28
N ALA A 234 -20.64 3.35 -21.24
CA ALA A 234 -21.81 2.85 -21.97
C ALA A 234 -23.16 3.21 -21.31
N ASN A 235 -23.21 3.40 -19.98
CA ASN A 235 -24.47 3.49 -19.23
C ASN A 235 -24.38 4.26 -17.89
N ASP A 236 -23.22 4.86 -17.57
CA ASP A 236 -22.93 5.59 -16.34
C ASP A 236 -23.11 4.79 -15.02
N ILE A 237 -23.16 3.46 -15.10
CA ILE A 237 -23.23 2.60 -13.91
C ILE A 237 -21.88 2.65 -13.18
N LYS A 238 -21.93 2.83 -11.85
CA LYS A 238 -20.76 2.73 -10.97
C LYS A 238 -20.32 1.27 -10.88
N GLU A 239 -19.08 1.01 -11.26
CA GLU A 239 -18.47 -0.31 -11.28
C GLU A 239 -17.13 -0.29 -10.53
N ASN A 240 -16.76 -1.41 -9.93
CA ASN A 240 -15.47 -1.58 -9.24
C ASN A 240 -14.59 -2.58 -9.99
N GLY A 241 -13.29 -2.32 -9.98
CA GLY A 241 -12.30 -3.24 -10.53
C GLY A 241 -11.11 -3.41 -9.59
N TYR A 242 -10.31 -4.45 -9.82
CA TYR A 242 -9.03 -4.60 -9.12
C TYR A 242 -7.98 -5.32 -9.96
N ALA A 243 -6.71 -5.09 -9.65
CA ALA A 243 -5.60 -5.90 -10.13
C ALA A 243 -4.75 -6.37 -8.97
N SER A 244 -4.39 -7.65 -8.96
CA SER A 244 -3.36 -8.20 -8.08
C SER A 244 -2.01 -8.12 -8.80
N VAL A 245 -1.00 -7.65 -8.08
CA VAL A 245 0.35 -7.37 -8.56
C VAL A 245 1.37 -8.05 -7.64
N THR A 246 2.50 -8.48 -8.17
CA THR A 246 3.64 -8.95 -7.38
C THR A 246 4.11 -7.91 -6.34
N THR A 247 4.71 -8.36 -5.24
CA THR A 247 5.17 -7.50 -4.14
C THR A 247 6.26 -6.48 -4.53
N ASP A 248 6.95 -6.72 -5.65
CA ASP A 248 7.88 -5.76 -6.25
C ASP A 248 7.21 -4.58 -6.98
N GLY A 249 5.87 -4.60 -7.06
CA GLY A 249 5.00 -3.56 -7.62
C GLY A 249 4.91 -3.54 -9.15
N LYS A 250 5.38 -4.57 -9.86
CA LYS A 250 5.58 -4.50 -11.33
C LYS A 250 4.73 -5.43 -12.17
N THR A 251 4.46 -6.65 -11.72
CA THR A 251 3.84 -7.68 -12.58
C THR A 251 2.41 -7.97 -12.13
N ILE A 252 1.42 -7.67 -12.98
CA ILE A 252 0.03 -8.06 -12.74
C ILE A 252 -0.07 -9.59 -12.79
N THR A 253 -0.54 -10.20 -11.70
CA THR A 253 -0.84 -11.64 -11.60
C THR A 253 -2.31 -11.95 -11.86
N THR A 254 -3.20 -10.98 -11.63
CA THR A 254 -4.65 -11.10 -11.84
C THR A 254 -5.20 -9.74 -12.25
N ASN A 255 -5.98 -9.66 -13.33
CA ASN A 255 -6.57 -8.41 -13.81
C ASN A 255 -8.09 -8.51 -13.92
N HIS A 256 -8.79 -7.80 -13.04
CA HIS A 256 -10.22 -7.57 -13.03
C HIS A 256 -10.52 -6.06 -12.97
N LEU A 257 -9.70 -5.24 -13.64
CA LEU A 257 -9.93 -3.79 -13.76
C LEU A 257 -10.97 -3.43 -14.83
N LYS A 258 -11.60 -4.44 -15.43
CA LYS A 258 -12.54 -4.35 -16.55
C LYS A 258 -13.68 -5.34 -16.27
N PRO A 259 -14.95 -4.95 -16.51
CA PRO A 259 -16.11 -5.84 -16.35
C PRO A 259 -16.17 -6.93 -17.45
#